data_AF-A0A2V6CMN7-F1
#
_entry.id   AF-A0A2V6CMN7-F1
#
_cell.length_a   1.000
_cell.length_b   1.000
_cell.length_c   1.000
_cell.angle_alpha   90.00
_cell.angle_beta   90.00
_cell.angle_gamma   90.00
#
_symmetry.space_group_name_H-M   'P 1'
#
loop_
_entity.id
_entity.type
_entity.pdbx_description
1 polymer ?
#
loop_
_entity_poly.entity_id
_entity_poly.type
_entity_poly.pdbx_seq_one_letter_code
_entity_poly.pdbx_strand_id
1 'polypeptide(L)'
;MGLIFFASVAEAMQATVELLDLKPAAIEHIDRPLLDQTKGQLHFQAARDLLDLDTQPCESILLVEFYGDVTERLSILESRKIGLRTKILTDPAQMNLVWSVRKSGLSLLTGCVGTAKPVAFIEDAAVRPAQLPEYVRGLQSIMKPLGLEASYYGHAASGLLHVRPVLDLHTACDLKKFRQVAYDT
;
A
#
# COMPACT_ATOMS: atom_id res chain seq x y z
N MET A 1 -5.68 5.65 15.34
CA MET A 1 -5.10 4.93 14.18
C MET A 1 -3.58 5.02 14.24
N GLY A 2 -2.88 3.91 14.06
CA GLY A 2 -1.43 3.91 13.87
C GLY A 2 -1.09 3.90 12.39
N LEU A 3 -0.14 4.73 11.98
CA LEU A 3 0.43 4.74 10.63
C LEU A 3 1.87 4.27 10.72
N ILE A 4 2.26 3.29 9.92
CA ILE A 4 3.63 2.79 9.87
C ILE A 4 4.13 2.89 8.44
N PHE A 5 5.31 3.47 8.25
CA PHE A 5 5.89 3.79 6.96
C PHE A 5 7.07 2.87 6.70
N PHE A 6 7.23 2.37 5.47
CA PHE A 6 8.18 1.31 5.13
C PHE A 6 9.04 1.65 3.92
N ALA A 7 10.24 1.06 3.87
CA ALA A 7 11.15 1.20 2.74
C ALA A 7 10.79 0.26 1.58
N SER A 8 9.90 -0.71 1.81
CA SER A 8 9.37 -1.59 0.76
C SER A 8 8.00 -2.17 1.12
N VAL A 9 7.26 -2.59 0.09
CA VAL A 9 6.02 -3.36 0.25
C VAL A 9 6.27 -4.69 0.99
N ALA A 10 7.43 -5.33 0.76
CA ALA A 10 7.78 -6.59 1.41
C ALA A 10 7.92 -6.45 2.93
N GLU A 11 8.55 -5.36 3.41
CA GLU A 11 8.62 -5.04 4.84
C GLU A 11 7.23 -4.78 5.43
N ALA A 12 6.36 -4.07 4.70
CA ALA A 12 4.99 -3.83 5.15
C ALA A 12 4.18 -5.12 5.27
N MET A 13 4.34 -6.06 4.33
CA MET A 13 3.67 -7.36 4.44
C MET A 13 4.18 -8.18 5.63
N GLN A 14 5.48 -8.15 5.89
CA GLN A 14 6.06 -8.79 7.08
C GLN A 14 5.49 -8.18 8.37
N ALA A 15 5.46 -6.85 8.46
CA ALA A 15 4.90 -6.13 9.59
C ALA A 15 3.40 -6.41 9.79
N THR A 16 2.64 -6.62 8.70
CA THR A 16 1.23 -6.98 8.79
C THR A 16 1.06 -8.25 9.63
N VAL A 17 1.87 -9.29 9.40
CA VAL A 17 1.82 -10.55 10.17
C VAL A 17 2.12 -10.29 11.65
N GLU A 18 3.15 -9.49 11.92
CA GLU A 18 3.58 -9.15 13.27
C GLU A 18 2.53 -8.37 14.05
N LEU A 19 1.69 -7.56 13.38
CA LEU A 19 0.70 -6.68 14.00
C LEU A 19 -0.66 -7.35 14.29
N LEU A 20 -0.90 -8.55 13.76
CA LEU A 20 -2.19 -9.25 13.95
C LEU A 20 -2.45 -9.63 15.42
N ASP A 21 -1.39 -9.82 16.21
CA ASP A 21 -1.51 -10.16 17.62
C ASP A 21 -2.12 -9.02 18.47
N LEU A 22 -1.99 -7.77 18.00
CA LEU A 22 -2.65 -6.59 18.58
C LEU A 22 -4.17 -6.56 18.33
N LYS A 23 -4.69 -7.50 17.55
CA LYS A 23 -6.11 -7.60 17.16
C LYS A 23 -6.65 -6.27 16.61
N PRO A 24 -6.05 -5.73 15.54
CA PRO A 24 -6.57 -4.55 14.88
C PRO A 24 -7.95 -4.82 14.28
N ALA A 25 -8.77 -3.78 14.20
CA ALA A 25 -10.01 -3.81 13.45
C ALA A 25 -9.74 -3.86 11.94
N ALA A 26 -8.69 -3.17 11.48
CA ALA A 26 -8.22 -3.21 10.11
C ALA A 26 -6.71 -2.96 10.04
N ILE A 27 -6.06 -3.57 9.04
CA ILE A 27 -4.75 -3.17 8.53
C ILE A 27 -4.92 -2.96 7.04
N GLU A 28 -4.83 -1.71 6.59
CA GLU A 28 -4.85 -1.35 5.18
C GLU A 28 -3.45 -1.07 4.67
N HIS A 29 -3.20 -1.41 3.41
CA HIS A 29 -1.94 -1.12 2.73
C HIS A 29 -2.17 -0.19 1.54
N ILE A 30 -1.31 0.82 1.43
CA ILE A 30 -1.15 1.68 0.25
C ILE A 30 0.34 1.86 -0.04
N ASP A 31 0.69 2.05 -1.30
CA ASP A 31 2.07 2.14 -1.74
C ASP A 31 2.39 3.41 -2.52
N ARG A 32 3.68 3.58 -2.82
CA ARG A 32 4.19 4.78 -3.46
C ARG A 32 3.55 5.09 -4.81
N PRO A 33 3.37 4.16 -5.76
CA PRO A 33 2.65 4.44 -7.00
C PRO A 33 1.29 5.11 -6.79
N LEU A 34 0.51 4.66 -5.79
CA LEU A 34 -0.77 5.26 -5.42
C LEU A 34 -0.57 6.63 -4.76
N LEU A 35 0.32 6.73 -3.77
CA LEU A 35 0.61 7.97 -3.06
C LEU A 35 1.10 9.07 -4.00
N ASP A 36 1.90 8.73 -5.01
CA ASP A 36 2.45 9.65 -5.99
C ASP A 36 1.37 10.26 -6.89
N GLN A 37 0.23 9.57 -7.09
CA GLN A 37 -0.91 10.15 -7.82
C GLN A 37 -1.53 11.36 -7.10
N THR A 38 -1.31 11.51 -5.80
CA THR A 38 -1.83 12.65 -5.04
C THR A 38 -0.99 13.93 -5.21
N LYS A 39 0.19 13.85 -5.82
CA LYS A 39 1.10 15.00 -6.02
C LYS A 39 0.42 16.08 -6.87
N GLY A 40 0.54 17.33 -6.42
CA GLY A 40 -0.02 18.50 -7.12
C GLY A 40 -1.55 18.63 -7.06
N GLN A 41 -2.26 17.72 -6.38
CA GLN A 41 -3.70 17.80 -6.21
C GLN A 41 -4.05 18.50 -4.90
N LEU A 42 -4.62 19.71 -4.98
CA LEU A 42 -4.97 20.53 -3.81
C LEU A 42 -5.84 19.77 -2.79
N HIS A 43 -6.75 18.92 -3.27
CA HIS A 43 -7.62 18.10 -2.42
C HIS A 43 -6.85 17.18 -1.46
N PHE A 44 -5.66 16.70 -1.86
CA PHE A 44 -4.87 15.76 -1.06
C PHE A 44 -3.72 16.42 -0.30
N GLN A 45 -3.46 17.72 -0.51
CA GLN A 45 -2.27 18.39 0.06
C GLN A 45 -2.20 18.25 1.59
N ALA A 46 -3.32 18.48 2.30
CA ALA A 46 -3.36 18.33 3.75
C ALA A 46 -3.03 16.90 4.22
N ALA A 47 -3.43 15.87 3.47
CA ALA A 47 -3.08 14.49 3.78
C ALA A 47 -1.60 14.22 3.49
N ARG A 48 -1.05 14.76 2.39
CA ARG A 48 0.39 14.64 2.08
C ARG A 48 1.27 15.28 3.14
N ASP A 49 0.89 16.47 3.60
CA ASP A 49 1.57 17.21 4.67
C ASP A 49 1.49 16.43 5.99
N LEU A 50 0.29 15.95 6.35
CA LEU A 50 0.09 15.11 7.53
C LEU A 50 0.92 13.83 7.48
N LEU A 51 1.15 13.27 6.29
CA LEU A 51 1.92 12.04 6.11
C LEU A 51 3.41 12.30 5.88
N ASP A 52 3.86 13.55 5.81
CA ASP A 52 5.24 13.96 5.55
C ASP A 52 5.80 13.34 4.25
N LEU A 53 4.97 13.17 3.21
CA LEU A 53 5.33 12.38 2.01
C LEU A 53 6.41 13.03 1.15
N ASP A 54 6.47 14.37 1.15
CA ASP A 54 7.40 15.14 0.32
C ASP A 54 8.75 15.38 1.02
N THR A 55 8.76 15.40 2.35
CA THR A 55 9.98 15.60 3.17
C THR A 55 10.60 14.30 3.64
N GLN A 56 9.79 13.26 3.85
CA GLN A 56 10.20 11.93 4.32
C GLN A 56 9.51 10.83 3.48
N PRO A 57 9.98 10.63 2.23
CA PRO A 57 9.38 9.67 1.31
C PRO A 57 9.47 8.24 1.85
N CYS A 58 8.53 7.41 1.41
CA CYS A 58 8.45 5.97 1.74
C CYS A 58 7.88 5.21 0.55
N GLU A 59 8.06 3.89 0.54
CA GLU A 59 7.54 3.02 -0.52
C GLU A 59 6.16 2.45 -0.18
N SER A 60 5.83 2.39 1.11
CA SER A 60 4.60 1.77 1.59
C SER A 60 4.17 2.32 2.94
N ILE A 61 2.85 2.34 3.18
CA ILE A 61 2.23 2.72 4.45
C ILE A 61 1.21 1.65 4.84
N LEU A 62 1.27 1.21 6.10
CA LEU A 62 0.19 0.49 6.75
C LEU A 62 -0.65 1.45 7.60
N LEU A 63 -1.98 1.38 7.43
CA LEU A 63 -2.95 2.06 8.29
C LEU A 63 -3.55 1.02 9.22
N VAL A 64 -3.25 1.13 10.52
CA VAL A 64 -3.69 0.20 11.56
C VAL A 64 -4.79 0.85 12.39
N GLU A 65 -6.01 0.33 12.28
CA GLU A 65 -7.18 0.81 13.00
C GLU A 65 -7.56 -0.14 14.14
N PHE A 66 -8.03 0.41 15.26
CA PHE A 66 -8.53 -0.32 16.42
C PHE A 66 -9.88 0.26 16.83
N TYR A 67 -10.78 -0.57 17.38
CA TYR A 67 -12.04 -0.14 18.00
C TYR A 67 -12.05 -0.39 19.51
N GLY A 68 -12.82 0.40 20.26
CA GLY A 68 -12.92 0.29 21.72
C GLY A 68 -11.82 1.05 22.45
N ASP A 69 -11.29 0.48 23.54
CA ASP A 69 -10.13 1.06 24.23
C ASP A 69 -8.86 0.83 23.40
N VAL A 70 -8.34 1.89 22.80
CA VAL A 70 -7.22 1.85 21.85
C VAL A 70 -5.90 2.30 22.44
N THR A 71 -5.90 2.93 23.62
CA THR A 71 -4.72 3.63 24.18
C THR A 71 -3.55 2.67 24.38
N GLU A 72 -3.80 1.54 25.04
CA GLU A 72 -2.78 0.52 25.30
C GLU A 72 -2.23 -0.08 24.00
N ARG A 73 -3.11 -0.45 23.06
CA ARG A 73 -2.70 -1.06 21.78
C ARG A 73 -1.90 -0.11 20.90
N LEU A 74 -2.27 1.18 20.86
CA LEU A 74 -1.50 2.19 20.13
C LEU A 74 -0.13 2.45 20.78
N SER A 75 -0.06 2.45 22.12
CA SER A 75 1.21 2.55 22.84
C SER A 75 2.12 1.34 22.55
N ILE A 76 1.58 0.12 22.58
CA ILE A 76 2.33 -1.08 22.22
C ILE A 76 2.80 -0.99 20.77
N LEU A 77 1.93 -0.64 19.82
CA LEU A 77 2.28 -0.49 18.41
C LEU A 77 3.44 0.49 18.22
N GLU A 78 3.37 1.67 18.84
CA GLU A 78 4.43 2.68 18.77
C GLU A 78 5.75 2.18 19.38
N SER A 79 5.68 1.45 20.49
CA SER A 79 6.86 0.90 21.18
C SER A 79 7.62 -0.16 20.38
N ARG A 80 6.96 -0.83 19.41
CA ARG A 80 7.60 -1.87 18.58
C ARG A 80 8.63 -1.31 17.61
N LYS A 81 8.58 -0.01 17.29
CA LYS A 81 9.51 0.66 16.37
C LYS A 81 9.70 -0.08 15.04
N ILE A 82 8.59 -0.54 14.47
CA ILE A 82 8.55 -1.23 13.17
C ILE A 82 8.59 -0.20 12.04
N GLY A 83 9.28 -0.53 10.94
CA GLY A 83 9.38 0.31 9.76
C GLY A 83 10.34 1.50 9.92
N LEU A 84 10.23 2.46 9.00
CA LEU A 84 11.03 3.69 8.97
C LEU A 84 10.62 4.69 10.05
N ARG A 85 9.31 4.83 10.24
CA ARG A 85 8.70 5.72 11.22
C ARG A 85 7.26 5.30 11.51
N THR A 86 6.76 5.75 12.64
CA THR A 86 5.37 5.55 13.08
C THR A 86 4.74 6.89 13.40
N LYS A 87 3.45 7.05 13.10
CA LYS A 87 2.65 8.22 13.49
C LYS A 87 1.34 7.75 14.10
N ILE A 88 1.05 8.20 15.32
CA ILE A 88 -0.21 7.90 16.00
C ILE A 88 -1.17 9.07 15.78
N LEU A 89 -2.32 8.78 15.18
CA LEU A 89 -3.39 9.73 14.98
C LEU A 89 -4.54 9.44 15.95
N THR A 90 -4.91 10.44 16.75
CA THR A 90 -6.05 10.43 17.69
C THR A 90 -7.15 11.40 17.30
N ASP A 91 -6.84 12.42 16.49
CA ASP A 91 -7.83 13.36 15.95
C ASP A 91 -8.63 12.74 14.78
N PRO A 92 -9.97 12.61 14.89
CA PRO A 92 -10.81 12.10 13.82
C PRO A 92 -10.67 12.85 12.49
N ALA A 93 -10.42 14.17 12.51
CA ALA A 93 -10.26 14.95 11.28
C ALA A 93 -8.99 14.52 10.52
N GLN A 94 -7.88 14.32 11.23
CA GLN A 94 -6.65 13.78 10.66
C GLN A 94 -6.83 12.35 10.15
N MET A 95 -7.55 11.50 10.90
CA MET A 95 -7.83 10.14 10.45
C MET A 95 -8.64 10.12 9.14
N ASN A 96 -9.61 11.01 9.01
CA ASN A 96 -10.43 11.15 7.81
C ASN A 96 -9.61 11.58 6.58
N LEU A 97 -8.58 12.42 6.74
CA LEU A 97 -7.68 12.77 5.64
C LEU A 97 -6.97 11.54 5.08
N VAL A 98 -6.44 10.68 5.96
CA VAL A 98 -5.76 9.45 5.55
C VAL A 98 -6.74 8.46 4.91
N TRP A 99 -7.92 8.30 5.49
CA TRP A 99 -8.98 7.47 4.93
C TRP A 99 -9.45 7.96 3.56
N SER A 100 -9.47 9.27 3.32
CA SER A 100 -9.81 9.85 2.02
C SER A 100 -8.83 9.41 0.93
N VAL A 101 -7.53 9.40 1.23
CA VAL A 101 -6.50 8.88 0.31
C VAL A 101 -6.72 7.40 0.04
N ARG A 102 -6.88 6.57 1.09
CA ARG A 102 -7.08 5.12 0.95
C ARG A 102 -8.34 4.78 0.14
N LYS A 103 -9.44 5.51 0.32
CA LYS A 103 -10.71 5.33 -0.41
C LYS A 103 -10.61 5.78 -1.87
N SER A 104 -9.80 6.79 -2.14
CA SER A 104 -9.58 7.31 -3.50
C SER A 104 -8.59 6.47 -4.32
N GLY A 105 -7.95 5.47 -3.72
CA GLY A 105 -6.82 4.72 -4.28
C GLY A 105 -7.04 4.18 -5.70
N LEU A 106 -8.16 3.51 -5.96
CA LEU A 106 -8.48 3.00 -7.29
C LEU A 106 -8.62 4.14 -8.32
N SER A 107 -9.41 5.16 -7.98
CA SER A 107 -9.63 6.33 -8.85
C SER A 107 -8.32 7.04 -9.17
N LEU A 108 -7.45 7.21 -8.17
CA LEU A 108 -6.11 7.78 -8.31
C LEU A 108 -5.26 6.97 -9.30
N LEU A 109 -5.20 5.64 -9.13
CA LEU A 109 -4.39 4.77 -10.01
C LEU A 109 -4.92 4.76 -11.45
N THR A 110 -6.23 4.76 -11.65
CA THR A 110 -6.83 4.84 -13.00
C THR A 110 -6.68 6.21 -13.65
N GLY A 111 -6.52 7.26 -12.84
CA GLY A 111 -6.32 8.64 -13.28
C GLY A 111 -4.87 8.99 -13.64
N CYS A 112 -3.94 8.03 -13.59
CA CYS A 112 -2.53 8.27 -13.86
C CYS A 112 -2.30 8.93 -15.22
N VAL A 113 -1.52 10.00 -15.21
CA VAL A 113 -1.09 10.73 -16.41
C VAL A 113 0.09 10.00 -17.05
N GLY A 114 0.14 9.96 -18.38
CA GLY A 114 1.17 9.25 -19.15
C GLY A 114 0.60 8.06 -19.93
N THR A 115 1.42 7.43 -20.76
CA THR A 115 1.01 6.25 -21.55
C THR A 115 1.18 4.95 -20.76
N ALA A 116 2.23 4.86 -19.94
CA ALA A 116 2.39 3.78 -18.97
C ALA A 116 1.54 4.05 -17.72
N LYS A 117 0.65 3.11 -17.37
CA LYS A 117 -0.30 3.27 -16.25
C LYS A 117 -0.41 1.98 -15.43
N PRO A 118 -0.79 2.07 -14.14
CA PRO A 118 -1.17 0.89 -13.35
C PRO A 118 -2.39 0.19 -13.98
N VAL A 119 -2.15 -0.96 -14.62
CA VAL A 119 -3.18 -1.76 -15.28
C VAL A 119 -3.81 -2.73 -14.28
N ALA A 120 -5.13 -2.87 -14.30
CA ALA A 120 -5.83 -3.89 -13.52
C ALA A 120 -5.32 -5.29 -13.91
N PHE A 121 -4.83 -6.07 -12.94
CA PHE A 121 -4.19 -7.36 -13.22
C PHE A 121 -4.62 -8.44 -12.23
N ILE A 122 -4.13 -8.39 -11.00
CA ILE A 122 -4.63 -9.26 -9.93
C ILE A 122 -5.57 -8.41 -9.06
N GLU A 123 -6.85 -8.78 -9.05
CA GLU A 123 -7.90 -8.07 -8.31
C GLU A 123 -8.56 -9.03 -7.32
N ASP A 124 -8.86 -8.54 -6.12
CA ASP A 124 -9.57 -9.28 -5.06
C ASP A 124 -8.97 -10.66 -4.73
N ALA A 125 -7.65 -10.81 -4.92
CA ALA A 125 -6.95 -12.04 -4.55
C ALA A 125 -6.57 -12.00 -3.08
N ALA A 126 -6.88 -13.10 -2.37
CA ALA A 126 -6.56 -13.26 -0.96
C ALA A 126 -5.71 -14.51 -0.71
N VAL A 127 -4.68 -14.36 0.12
CA VAL A 127 -3.92 -15.45 0.71
C VAL A 127 -4.12 -15.44 2.23
N ARG A 128 -3.68 -16.47 2.96
CA ARG A 128 -3.64 -16.35 4.42
C ARG A 128 -2.70 -15.21 4.79
N PRO A 129 -3.02 -14.35 5.79
CA PRO A 129 -2.16 -13.22 6.14
C PRO A 129 -0.69 -13.60 6.39
N ALA A 130 -0.44 -14.75 7.02
CA ALA A 130 0.91 -15.28 7.24
C ALA A 130 1.71 -15.55 5.95
N GLN A 131 1.04 -15.71 4.81
CA GLN A 131 1.64 -15.94 3.49
C GLN A 131 1.82 -14.65 2.68
N LEU A 132 1.30 -13.50 3.13
CA LEU A 132 1.46 -12.21 2.44
C LEU A 132 2.91 -11.86 2.09
N PRO A 133 3.90 -12.05 2.99
CA PRO A 133 5.29 -11.72 2.66
C PRO A 133 5.82 -12.57 1.51
N GLU A 134 5.53 -13.87 1.50
CA GLU A 134 5.94 -14.77 0.42
C GLU A 134 5.21 -14.49 -0.88
N TYR A 135 3.91 -14.20 -0.80
CA TYR A 135 3.07 -13.85 -1.95
C TYR A 135 3.62 -12.61 -2.68
N VAL A 136 3.87 -11.51 -1.95
CA VAL A 136 4.44 -10.30 -2.55
C VAL A 136 5.85 -10.54 -3.08
N ARG A 137 6.72 -11.27 -2.35
CA ARG A 137 8.06 -11.60 -2.86
C ARG A 137 8.00 -12.42 -4.15
N GLY A 138 7.08 -13.37 -4.24
CA GLY A 138 6.85 -14.18 -5.45
C GLY A 138 6.49 -13.29 -6.64
N LEU A 139 5.48 -12.43 -6.50
CA LEU A 139 5.08 -11.49 -7.55
C LEU A 139 6.22 -10.55 -7.97
N GLN A 140 6.95 -10.00 -7.01
CA GLN A 140 8.11 -9.16 -7.29
C GLN A 140 9.21 -9.93 -8.03
N SER A 141 9.42 -11.21 -7.73
CA SER A 141 10.41 -12.04 -8.42
C SER A 141 10.07 -12.31 -9.89
N ILE A 142 8.78 -12.28 -10.25
CA ILE A 142 8.29 -12.40 -11.63
C ILE A 142 8.42 -11.05 -12.35
N MET A 143 8.05 -9.94 -11.70
CA MET A 143 8.00 -8.62 -12.32
C MET A 143 9.37 -7.95 -12.47
N LYS A 144 10.26 -8.12 -11.48
CA LYS A 144 11.57 -7.45 -11.44
C LYS A 144 12.48 -7.78 -12.63
N PRO A 145 12.61 -9.05 -13.09
CA PRO A 145 13.39 -9.37 -14.29
C PRO A 145 12.86 -8.72 -15.58
N LEU A 146 11.57 -8.40 -15.62
CA LEU A 146 10.94 -7.71 -16.75
C LEU A 146 11.04 -6.18 -16.66
N GLY A 147 11.66 -5.66 -15.59
CA GLY A 147 11.74 -4.23 -15.29
C GLY A 147 10.38 -3.60 -15.01
N LEU A 148 9.42 -4.37 -14.52
CA LEU A 148 8.07 -3.88 -14.20
C LEU A 148 7.98 -3.43 -12.75
N GLU A 149 7.52 -2.19 -12.58
CA GLU A 149 6.98 -1.72 -11.32
C GLU A 149 5.49 -2.08 -11.23
N ALA A 150 4.95 -2.18 -10.02
CA ALA A 150 3.54 -2.44 -9.79
C ALA A 150 3.05 -1.73 -8.54
N SER A 151 1.78 -1.31 -8.56
CA SER A 151 1.09 -0.85 -7.36
C SER A 151 0.48 -2.04 -6.63
N TYR A 152 0.62 -2.06 -5.31
CA TYR A 152 0.05 -2.99 -4.35
C TYR A 152 -0.79 -2.21 -3.35
N TYR A 153 -2.07 -2.52 -3.24
CA TYR A 153 -2.95 -1.87 -2.25
C TYR A 153 -4.06 -2.85 -1.84
N GLY A 154 -4.61 -2.69 -0.65
CA GLY A 154 -5.71 -3.57 -0.21
C GLY A 154 -5.82 -3.73 1.30
N HIS A 155 -6.58 -4.76 1.68
CA HIS A 155 -6.91 -5.12 3.05
C HIS A 155 -5.88 -6.14 3.57
N ALA A 156 -4.72 -5.64 4.02
CA ALA A 156 -3.61 -6.48 4.44
C ALA A 156 -3.97 -7.42 5.61
N ALA A 157 -4.80 -6.97 6.56
CA ALA A 157 -5.24 -7.83 7.67
C ALA A 157 -6.00 -9.09 7.23
N SER A 158 -6.72 -9.02 6.11
CA SER A 158 -7.45 -10.17 5.53
C SER A 158 -6.63 -10.94 4.51
N GLY A 159 -5.39 -10.52 4.25
CA GLY A 159 -4.53 -11.14 3.23
C GLY A 159 -4.92 -10.78 1.81
N LEU A 160 -5.75 -9.75 1.60
CA LEU A 160 -6.27 -9.35 0.30
C LEU A 160 -5.47 -8.18 -0.27
N LEU A 161 -4.94 -8.36 -1.49
CA LEU A 161 -4.23 -7.33 -2.23
C LEU A 161 -4.70 -7.26 -3.68
N HIS A 162 -4.80 -6.03 -4.17
CA HIS A 162 -4.84 -5.71 -5.59
C HIS A 162 -3.42 -5.42 -6.08
N VAL A 163 -3.07 -5.94 -7.25
CA VAL A 163 -1.74 -5.75 -7.85
C VAL A 163 -1.90 -5.25 -9.27
N ARG A 164 -1.27 -4.10 -9.55
CA ARG A 164 -1.41 -3.38 -10.82
C ARG A 164 -0.05 -3.02 -11.40
N PRO A 165 0.51 -3.86 -12.30
CA PRO A 165 1.73 -3.54 -13.02
C PRO A 165 1.59 -2.26 -13.82
N VAL A 166 2.65 -1.45 -13.86
CA VAL A 166 2.71 -0.22 -14.65
C VAL A 166 3.17 -0.57 -16.06
N LEU A 167 2.28 -0.38 -17.04
CA LEU A 167 2.49 -0.82 -18.42
C LEU A 167 1.90 0.18 -19.42
N ASP A 168 2.56 0.35 -20.56
CA ASP A 168 1.99 1.00 -21.75
C ASP A 168 1.44 -0.05 -22.72
N LEU A 169 0.15 -0.34 -22.59
CA LEU A 169 -0.53 -1.35 -23.42
C LEU A 169 -0.67 -0.97 -24.90
N HIS A 170 -0.23 0.23 -25.30
CA HIS A 170 -0.14 0.60 -26.71
C HIS A 170 1.15 0.10 -27.38
N THR A 171 2.13 -0.36 -26.59
CA THR A 171 3.40 -0.85 -27.12
C THR A 171 3.45 -2.37 -27.18
N ALA A 172 4.00 -2.91 -28.28
CA ALA A 172 4.19 -4.35 -28.42
C ALA A 172 5.13 -4.94 -27.34
N CYS A 173 6.08 -4.14 -26.85
CA CYS A 173 7.01 -4.54 -25.80
C CYS A 173 6.28 -4.82 -24.49
N ASP A 174 5.49 -3.86 -24.00
CA ASP A 174 4.78 -4.02 -22.73
C ASP A 174 3.60 -4.99 -22.83
N LEU A 175 2.95 -5.12 -23.98
CA LEU A 175 1.98 -6.20 -24.23
C LEU A 175 2.61 -7.59 -24.09
N LYS A 176 3.87 -7.76 -24.52
CA LYS A 176 4.59 -9.02 -24.33
C LYS A 176 4.89 -9.27 -22.86
N LYS A 177 5.31 -8.25 -22.11
CA LYS A 177 5.55 -8.35 -20.66
C LYS A 177 4.25 -8.68 -19.91
N PHE A 178 3.14 -8.02 -20.22
CA PHE A 178 1.82 -8.30 -19.63
C PHE A 178 1.44 -9.76 -19.77
N ARG A 179 1.57 -10.31 -20.99
CA ARG A 179 1.30 -11.73 -21.25
C ARG A 179 2.25 -12.63 -20.49
N GLN A 180 3.54 -12.31 -20.44
CA GLN A 180 4.52 -13.10 -19.71
C GLN A 180 4.17 -13.19 -18.23
N VAL A 181 3.87 -12.04 -17.58
CA VAL A 181 3.43 -12.04 -16.18
C VAL A 181 2.18 -12.91 -16.01
N ALA A 182 1.20 -12.80 -16.91
CA ALA A 182 -0.02 -13.61 -16.83
C ALA A 182 0.18 -15.13 -16.99
N TYR A 183 1.27 -15.56 -17.64
CA TYR A 183 1.63 -16.98 -17.71
C TYR A 183 2.41 -17.44 -16.47
N ASP A 184 3.18 -16.55 -15.84
CA ASP A 184 4.06 -16.87 -14.73
C ASP A 184 3.40 -16.73 -13.35
N THR A 185 2.26 -16.02 -13.26
CA THR A 185 1.43 -15.88 -12.04
C THR A 185 0.26 -16.85 -12.05
#